data_AF-A0A5C6YWA7-F1
#
_entry.id   AF-A0A5C6YWA7-F1
#
_cell.length_a   1.000
_cell.length_b   1.000
_cell.length_c   1.000
_cell.angle_alpha   90.00
_cell.angle_beta   90.00
_cell.angle_gamma   90.00
#
_symmetry.space_group_name_H-M   'P 1'
#
loop_
_entity.id
_entity.type
_entity.pdbx_description
1 polymer ?
#
loop_
_entity_poly.entity_id
_entity_poly.type
_entity_poly.pdbx_seq_one_letter_code
_entity_poly.pdbx_strand_id
1 'polypeptide(L)'
;MTKKILIFSILFLTGISIFSQTVNDIPVAQIDVEYIQIVGTSRLFSNKVTIEIDFGQQSKFFSSGNETQVKDADGKILKLNSMIDALNFMSLNGYTFVQAYAFAVEGQNVYHYLMKKRE
;
A
#
# COMPACT_ATOMS: atom_id res chain seq x y z
N MET A 1 50.46 -26.79 -0.28
CA MET A 1 49.25 -26.51 -1.07
C MET A 1 48.27 -25.78 -0.17
N THR A 2 48.37 -24.46 -0.17
CA THR A 2 47.87 -23.56 0.87
C THR A 2 46.49 -22.98 0.50
N LYS A 3 45.58 -23.00 1.49
CA LYS A 3 44.47 -22.05 1.69
C LYS A 3 43.77 -21.55 0.41
N LYS A 4 42.92 -22.35 -0.21
CA LYS A 4 42.03 -21.88 -1.31
C LYS A 4 40.59 -22.38 -1.27
N ILE A 5 40.12 -22.91 -0.14
CA ILE A 5 38.73 -23.34 0.01
C ILE A 5 38.20 -22.86 1.35
N LEU A 6 37.98 -21.55 1.48
CA LEU A 6 37.11 -21.00 2.54
C LEU A 6 36.52 -19.64 2.16
N ILE A 7 36.22 -19.43 0.87
CA ILE A 7 35.52 -18.22 0.40
C ILE A 7 34.48 -18.67 -0.61
N PHE A 8 33.39 -19.30 -0.15
CA PHE A 8 32.19 -19.45 -0.99
C PHE A 8 30.86 -19.45 -0.22
N SER A 9 30.87 -19.36 1.12
CA SER A 9 29.62 -19.48 1.93
C SER A 9 29.16 -18.19 2.62
N ILE A 10 29.76 -17.02 2.33
CA ILE A 10 29.37 -15.74 2.97
C ILE A 10 28.54 -14.83 2.05
N LEU A 11 28.23 -15.25 0.82
CA LEU A 11 27.48 -14.44 -0.15
C LEU A 11 26.00 -14.85 -0.32
N PHE A 12 25.34 -15.28 0.76
CA PHE A 12 23.91 -15.63 0.74
C PHE A 12 23.06 -14.86 1.77
N LEU A 13 23.61 -13.80 2.37
CA LEU A 13 22.92 -12.97 3.37
C LEU A 13 22.55 -11.56 2.89
N THR A 14 22.87 -11.21 1.65
CA THR A 14 22.55 -9.88 1.12
C THR A 14 21.31 -9.94 0.23
N GLY A 15 20.18 -9.51 0.80
CA GLY A 15 19.08 -8.93 0.03
C GLY A 15 17.85 -9.81 -0.13
N ILE A 16 17.15 -10.10 0.97
CA ILE A 16 15.68 -10.14 0.88
C ILE A 16 15.19 -8.88 1.58
N SER A 17 15.31 -7.74 0.91
CA SER A 17 14.48 -6.58 1.25
C SER A 17 13.06 -6.96 0.85
N ILE A 18 12.38 -7.69 1.73
CA ILE A 18 10.93 -7.82 1.68
C ILE A 18 10.46 -6.38 1.87
N PHE A 19 9.95 -5.75 0.81
CA PHE A 19 9.43 -4.39 0.87
C PHE A 19 8.26 -4.37 1.86
N SER A 20 8.56 -4.16 3.15
CA SER A 20 7.57 -4.08 4.21
C SER A 20 6.99 -2.68 4.21
N GLN A 21 6.06 -2.43 3.30
CA GLN A 21 5.21 -1.25 3.37
C GLN A 21 4.21 -1.48 4.50
N THR A 22 4.03 -0.50 5.36
CA THR A 22 3.21 -0.64 6.57
C THR A 22 2.03 0.33 6.56
N VAL A 23 0.99 -0.07 7.26
CA VAL A 23 -0.11 0.80 7.68
C VAL A 23 -0.14 0.68 9.19
N ASN A 24 0.06 1.79 9.89
CA ASN A 24 0.19 1.80 11.35
C ASN A 24 1.21 0.77 11.88
N ASP A 25 2.38 0.72 11.23
CA ASP A 25 3.50 -0.19 11.55
C ASP A 25 3.21 -1.69 11.36
N ILE A 26 2.05 -2.05 10.83
CA ILE A 26 1.71 -3.42 10.41
C ILE A 26 2.00 -3.55 8.91
N PRO A 27 2.81 -4.52 8.46
CA PRO A 27 3.01 -4.79 7.04
C PRO A 27 1.67 -4.99 6.32
N VAL A 28 1.47 -4.39 5.14
CA VAL A 28 0.18 -4.44 4.42
C VAL A 28 -0.30 -5.88 4.18
N ALA A 29 0.62 -6.81 3.93
CA ALA A 29 0.32 -8.24 3.79
C ALA A 29 -0.17 -8.91 5.09
N GLN A 30 0.16 -8.34 6.25
CA GLN A 30 -0.18 -8.85 7.58
C GLN A 30 -1.42 -8.17 8.18
N ILE A 31 -2.02 -7.19 7.49
CA ILE A 31 -3.27 -6.60 7.93
C ILE A 31 -4.36 -7.68 7.86
N ASP A 32 -4.98 -7.94 9.02
CA ASP A 32 -6.00 -8.98 9.18
C ASP A 32 -7.39 -8.43 8.83
N VAL A 33 -7.57 -8.15 7.54
CA VAL A 33 -8.83 -7.65 6.97
C VAL A 33 -9.12 -8.39 5.66
N GLU A 34 -10.39 -8.71 5.41
CA GLU A 34 -10.79 -9.44 4.20
C GLU A 34 -10.93 -8.49 2.99
N TYR A 35 -11.40 -7.27 3.22
CA TYR A 35 -11.64 -6.27 2.18
C TYR A 35 -10.97 -4.95 2.54
N ILE A 36 -10.49 -4.25 1.51
CA ILE A 36 -9.95 -2.89 1.60
C ILE A 36 -10.48 -2.06 0.44
N GLN A 37 -10.47 -0.75 0.61
CA GLN A 37 -10.89 0.20 -0.41
C GLN A 37 -9.78 1.19 -0.74
N ILE A 38 -9.47 1.34 -2.02
CA ILE A 38 -8.62 2.43 -2.52
C ILE A 38 -9.55 3.58 -2.87
N VAL A 39 -9.32 4.75 -2.28
CA VAL A 39 -10.07 5.99 -2.53
C VAL A 39 -9.15 7.00 -3.21
N GLY A 40 -9.57 7.49 -4.37
CA GLY A 40 -8.86 8.51 -5.14
C GLY A 40 -9.65 9.79 -5.29
N THR A 41 -9.06 10.93 -4.97
CA THR A 41 -9.63 12.25 -5.22
C THR A 41 -8.74 13.05 -6.17
N SER A 42 -9.35 13.70 -7.17
CA SER A 42 -8.61 14.60 -8.06
C SER A 42 -8.16 15.85 -7.30
N ARG A 43 -6.89 16.25 -7.45
CA ARG A 43 -6.43 17.53 -6.93
C ARG A 43 -6.92 18.66 -7.82
N LEU A 44 -7.45 19.72 -7.21
CA LEU A 44 -7.80 20.95 -7.92
C LEU A 44 -6.60 21.46 -8.73
N PHE A 45 -6.84 21.80 -9.99
CA PHE A 45 -5.85 22.35 -10.93
C PHE A 45 -4.66 21.43 -11.26
N SER A 46 -4.78 20.11 -11.06
CA SER A 46 -3.73 19.15 -11.38
C SER A 46 -4.28 17.82 -11.90
N ASN A 47 -3.52 17.13 -12.74
CA ASN A 47 -3.80 15.73 -13.12
C ASN A 47 -3.38 14.72 -12.03
N LYS A 48 -2.96 15.22 -10.86
CA LYS A 48 -2.56 14.39 -9.72
C LYS A 48 -3.79 13.95 -8.93
N VAL A 49 -3.74 12.72 -8.45
CA VAL A 49 -4.72 12.18 -7.50
C VAL A 49 -4.12 12.15 -6.10
N THR A 50 -4.94 12.37 -5.08
CA THR A 50 -4.65 11.93 -3.72
C THR A 50 -5.23 10.54 -3.55
N ILE A 51 -4.44 9.62 -2.98
CA ILE A 51 -4.85 8.23 -2.79
C ILE A 51 -4.79 7.90 -1.31
N GLU A 52 -5.87 7.32 -0.83
CA GLU A 52 -6.04 6.82 0.52
C GLU A 52 -6.45 5.35 0.44
N ILE A 53 -6.06 4.56 1.44
CA ILE A 53 -6.46 3.17 1.54
C ILE A 53 -7.20 2.96 2.85
N ASP A 54 -8.48 2.60 2.74
CA ASP A 54 -9.33 2.26 3.86
C ASP A 54 -9.26 0.76 4.12
N PHE A 55 -8.86 0.40 5.34
CA PHE A 55 -8.74 -0.97 5.82
C PHE A 55 -9.93 -1.40 6.70
N GLY A 56 -10.98 -0.58 6.84
CA GLY A 56 -12.21 -0.94 7.53
C GLY A 56 -12.10 -1.06 9.05
N GLN A 57 -10.98 -0.66 9.67
CA GLN A 57 -10.85 -0.65 11.12
C GLN A 57 -11.33 0.69 11.71
N GLN A 58 -12.13 0.64 12.79
CA GLN A 58 -12.28 1.74 13.74
C GLN A 58 -11.45 1.47 14.99
N SER A 59 -10.46 2.30 15.23
CA SER A 59 -9.67 2.42 16.42
C SER A 59 -10.06 3.77 17.01
N LYS A 60 -10.21 3.78 18.33
CA LYS A 60 -10.46 4.97 19.12
C LYS A 60 -9.32 6.01 19.03
N PHE A 61 -8.27 5.73 18.25
CA PHE A 61 -7.15 6.61 17.93
C PHE A 61 -7.29 7.33 16.57
N PHE A 62 -8.34 7.09 15.77
CA PHE A 62 -8.54 7.68 14.43
C PHE A 62 -8.95 9.16 14.39
N SER A 63 -8.31 10.00 15.20
CA SER A 63 -8.69 11.41 15.33
C SER A 63 -8.04 12.32 14.29
N SER A 64 -7.07 11.83 13.50
CA SER A 64 -6.15 12.72 12.77
C SER A 64 -5.96 12.42 11.29
N GLY A 65 -6.86 11.71 10.59
CA GLY A 65 -6.95 11.67 9.10
C GLY A 65 -5.72 11.21 8.28
N ASN A 66 -4.56 11.02 8.91
CA ASN A 66 -3.29 10.66 8.30
C ASN A 66 -2.98 9.16 8.48
N GLU A 67 -3.84 8.43 9.18
CA GLU A 67 -3.65 7.02 9.59
C GLU A 67 -4.11 6.01 8.52
N THR A 68 -4.71 6.47 7.42
CA THR A 68 -5.03 5.68 6.20
C THR A 68 -3.93 5.72 5.15
N GLN A 69 -2.86 6.49 5.40
CA GLN A 69 -1.76 6.66 4.46
C GLN A 69 -0.73 5.55 4.66
N VAL A 70 -0.50 4.78 3.60
CA VAL A 70 0.54 3.74 3.57
C VAL A 70 1.91 4.41 3.71
N LYS A 71 2.80 3.82 4.50
CA LYS A 71 4.18 4.28 4.64
C LYS A 71 5.16 3.33 3.95
N ASP A 72 6.19 3.89 3.36
CA ASP A 72 7.33 3.15 2.81
C ASP A 72 8.25 2.62 3.93
N ALA A 73 9.32 1.92 3.53
CA ALA A 73 10.28 1.32 4.44
C ALA A 73 11.03 2.34 5.32
N ASP A 74 11.07 3.61 4.91
CA ASP A 74 11.69 4.71 5.67
C ASP A 74 10.68 5.41 6.60
N GLY A 75 9.44 4.91 6.68
CA GLY A 75 8.36 5.51 7.46
C GLY A 75 7.75 6.76 6.82
N LYS A 76 8.09 7.08 5.56
CA LYS A 76 7.51 8.21 4.83
C LYS A 76 6.22 7.78 4.15
N ILE A 77 5.30 8.73 3.96
CA ILE A 77 4.08 8.49 3.20
C ILE A 77 4.44 8.00 1.79
N LEU A 78 3.97 6.80 1.45
CA LEU A 78 4.10 6.21 0.12
C LEU A 78 3.34 7.08 -0.89
N LYS A 79 4.06 7.62 -1.86
CA LYS A 79 3.46 8.41 -2.94
C LYS A 79 2.98 7.51 -4.07
N LEU A 80 1.68 7.23 -4.08
CA LEU A 80 1.00 6.60 -5.21
C LEU A 80 0.58 7.69 -6.22
N ASN A 81 0.95 7.52 -7.49
CA ASN A 81 0.82 8.57 -8.51
C ASN A 81 -0.50 8.50 -9.29
N SER A 82 -1.18 7.35 -9.27
CA SER A 82 -2.45 7.13 -9.98
C SER A 82 -3.26 5.99 -9.35
N MET A 83 -4.55 5.91 -9.67
CA MET A 83 -5.39 4.79 -9.22
C MET A 83 -4.84 3.41 -9.66
N ILE A 84 -4.19 3.35 -10.83
CA ILE A 84 -3.57 2.12 -11.33
C ILE A 84 -2.27 1.80 -10.57
N ASP A 85 -1.52 2.82 -10.16
CA ASP A 85 -0.34 2.65 -9.30
C ASP A 85 -0.75 2.03 -7.95
N ALA A 86 -1.82 2.54 -7.35
CA ALA A 86 -2.41 1.97 -6.13
C ALA A 86 -2.93 0.54 -6.33
N LEU A 87 -3.59 0.27 -7.45
CA LEU A 87 -4.07 -1.07 -7.78
C LEU A 87 -2.93 -2.08 -7.91
N ASN A 88 -1.86 -1.70 -8.62
CA ASN A 88 -0.66 -2.52 -8.76
C ASN A 88 0.00 -2.76 -7.40
N PHE A 89 0.12 -1.70 -6.58
CA PHE A 89 0.66 -1.80 -5.23
C PHE A 89 -0.13 -2.82 -4.38
N MET A 90 -1.46 -2.72 -4.32
CA MET A 90 -2.27 -3.67 -3.53
C MET A 90 -2.24 -5.09 -4.13
N SER A 91 -2.18 -5.21 -5.45
CA SER A 91 -2.06 -6.52 -6.13
C SER A 91 -0.77 -7.25 -5.74
N LEU A 92 0.36 -6.52 -5.70
CA LEU A 92 1.64 -7.03 -5.24
C LEU A 92 1.61 -7.42 -3.74
N ASN A 93 0.77 -6.76 -2.95
CA ASN A 93 0.62 -7.00 -1.52
C ASN A 93 -0.51 -8.00 -1.16
N GLY A 94 -0.88 -8.87 -2.12
CA GLY A 94 -1.77 -9.99 -1.83
C GLY A 94 -3.25 -9.66 -1.87
N TYR A 95 -3.66 -8.61 -2.58
CA TYR A 95 -5.08 -8.32 -2.81
C TYR A 95 -5.47 -8.55 -4.27
N THR A 96 -6.75 -8.82 -4.50
CA THR A 96 -7.36 -9.06 -5.81
C THR A 96 -8.45 -8.03 -6.04
N PHE A 97 -8.51 -7.49 -7.25
CA PHE A 97 -9.53 -6.52 -7.65
C PHE A 97 -10.93 -7.16 -7.63
N VAL A 98 -11.91 -6.42 -7.10
CA VAL A 98 -13.32 -6.85 -7.04
C VAL A 98 -14.18 -5.96 -7.92
N GLN A 99 -14.20 -4.67 -7.65
CA GLN A 99 -14.99 -3.71 -8.44
C GLN A 99 -14.41 -2.30 -8.39
N ALA A 100 -14.83 -1.48 -9.35
CA ALA A 100 -14.57 -0.05 -9.36
C ALA A 100 -15.88 0.73 -9.54
N TYR A 101 -15.99 1.87 -8.86
CA TYR A 101 -17.09 2.80 -9.03
C TYR A 101 -16.64 4.24 -8.74
N ALA A 102 -17.39 5.21 -9.21
CA ALA A 102 -17.12 6.62 -8.97
C ALA A 102 -18.43 7.37 -8.74
N PHE A 103 -18.39 8.37 -7.87
CA PHE A 103 -19.47 9.31 -7.67
C PHE A 103 -18.90 10.71 -7.42
N ALA A 104 -19.68 11.73 -7.75
CA ALA A 104 -19.32 13.11 -7.48
C ALA A 104 -19.71 13.47 -6.04
N VAL A 105 -18.74 13.94 -5.25
CA VAL A 105 -18.96 14.50 -3.91
C VAL A 105 -18.62 15.98 -3.99
N GLU A 106 -19.60 16.84 -3.73
CA GLU A 106 -19.39 18.30 -3.69
C GLU A 106 -18.72 18.88 -4.97
N GLY A 107 -19.04 18.30 -6.13
CA GLY A 107 -18.46 18.72 -7.42
C GLY A 107 -17.07 18.16 -7.73
N GLN A 108 -16.55 17.24 -6.91
CA GLN A 108 -15.30 16.51 -7.15
C GLN A 108 -15.58 15.05 -7.48
N ASN A 109 -14.90 14.51 -8.50
CA ASN A 109 -14.95 13.09 -8.79
C ASN A 109 -14.14 12.31 -7.75
N VAL A 110 -14.78 11.32 -7.12
CA VAL A 110 -14.12 10.40 -6.18
C VAL A 110 -14.18 8.98 -6.75
N TYR A 111 -13.01 8.38 -6.92
CA TYR A 111 -12.83 7.05 -7.51
C TYR A 111 -12.60 6.01 -6.42
N HIS A 112 -13.29 4.88 -6.49
CA HIS A 112 -13.26 3.84 -5.46
C HIS A 112 -12.98 2.48 -6.08
N TYR A 113 -11.92 1.81 -5.65
CA TYR A 113 -11.64 0.41 -6.00
C TYR A 113 -11.79 -0.48 -4.77
N LEU A 114 -12.67 -1.46 -4.85
CA LEU A 114 -12.80 -2.52 -3.85
C LEU A 114 -11.84 -3.65 -4.17
N MET A 115 -11.11 -4.08 -3.15
CA MET A 115 -10.11 -5.13 -3.24
C MET A 115 -10.38 -6.18 -2.15
N LYS A 116 -10.16 -7.46 -2.46
CA LYS A 116 -10.27 -8.59 -1.52
C LYS A 116 -8.90 -9.20 -1.29
N LYS A 117 -8.57 -9.58 -0.05
CA LYS A 117 -7.36 -10.35 0.26
C LYS A 117 -7.36 -11.67 -0.52
N ARG A 118 -6.22 -12.03 -1.12
CA ARG A 118 -6.01 -13.27 -1.85
C ARG A 118 -5.83 -14.41 -0.84
N GLU A 119 -6.51 -15.52 -1.10
CA GLU A 119 -6.40 -16.76 -0.32
C GLU A 119 -5.00 -17.38 -0.41
#